data_AF-A0A1H9UQ30-F1
#
_entry.id   AF-A0A1H9UQ30-F1
#
_cell.length_a   1.000
_cell.length_b   1.000
_cell.length_c   1.000
_cell.angle_alpha   90.00
_cell.angle_beta   90.00
_cell.angle_gamma   90.00
#
_symmetry.space_group_name_H-M   'P 1'
#
loop_
_entity.id
_entity.type
_entity.pdbx_description
1 polymer ?
#
loop_
_entity_poly.entity_id
_entity_poly.type
_entity_poly.pdbx_seq_one_letter_code
_entity_poly.pdbx_strand_id
1 'polypeptide(L)'
;MPRKRGITDEMIIEMYKSGMTYKEMETTVGLTSVAILNVIYKHKVPINRKQYSGRPRKNKVNEHFFKVWSHEMAWVLGMLVTDGHVHKNPTVLISLKKMKEYCI
;
A
#
# COMPACT_ATOMS: atom_id res chain seq x y z
N MET A 1 7.28 -18.22 -20.47
CA MET A 1 8.37 -17.27 -20.15
C MET A 1 9.62 -18.08 -19.86
N PRO A 2 10.77 -17.77 -20.49
CA PRO A 2 12.01 -18.49 -20.21
C PRO A 2 12.43 -18.23 -18.76
N ARG A 3 12.76 -19.30 -18.03
CA ARG A 3 13.27 -19.28 -16.65
C ARG A 3 14.66 -19.90 -16.63
N LYS A 4 15.40 -19.73 -15.54
CA LYS A 4 16.58 -20.56 -15.30
C LYS A 4 16.19 -22.05 -15.27
N ARG A 5 17.10 -22.90 -15.76
CA ARG A 5 16.86 -24.35 -15.93
C ARG A 5 16.49 -24.97 -14.57
N GLY A 6 15.40 -25.73 -14.52
CA GLY A 6 14.94 -26.44 -13.32
C GLY A 6 13.98 -25.68 -12.40
N ILE A 7 13.59 -24.44 -12.70
CA ILE A 7 12.65 -23.69 -11.85
C ILE A 7 11.19 -23.96 -12.24
N THR A 8 10.44 -24.58 -11.33
CA THR A 8 8.99 -24.83 -11.46
C THR A 8 8.15 -23.70 -10.86
N ASP A 9 6.83 -23.72 -11.10
CA ASP A 9 5.91 -22.73 -10.52
C ASP A 9 5.85 -22.86 -9.00
N GLU A 10 5.92 -24.09 -8.49
CA GLU A 10 5.83 -24.41 -7.06
C GLU A 10 7.01 -23.81 -6.28
N MET A 11 8.23 -23.92 -6.82
CA MET A 11 9.42 -23.30 -6.20
C MET A 11 9.27 -21.78 -6.09
N ILE A 12 8.70 -21.13 -7.10
CA ILE A 12 8.45 -19.68 -7.08
C ILE A 12 7.44 -19.32 -5.99
N ILE A 13 6.40 -20.14 -5.80
CA ILE A 13 5.38 -19.95 -4.77
C ILE A 13 5.97 -20.17 -3.36
N GLU A 14 6.84 -21.16 -3.18
CA GLU A 14 7.54 -21.37 -1.90
C GLU A 14 8.46 -20.21 -1.54
N MET A 15 9.25 -19.72 -2.49
CA MET A 15 10.08 -18.52 -2.32
C MET A 15 9.23 -17.28 -1.98
N TYR A 16 8.03 -17.16 -2.57
CA TYR A 16 7.12 -16.06 -2.24
C TYR A 16 6.57 -16.17 -0.81
N LYS A 17 6.17 -17.38 -0.40
CA LYS A 17 5.62 -17.65 0.94
C LYS A 17 6.65 -17.51 2.06
N SER A 18 7.94 -17.72 1.77
CA SER A 18 9.02 -17.51 2.74
C SER A 18 9.29 -16.04 3.06
N GLY A 19 8.66 -15.10 2.34
CA GLY A 19 8.83 -13.66 2.55
C GLY A 19 10.07 -13.08 1.86
N MET A 20 10.71 -13.85 0.97
CA MET A 20 11.82 -13.37 0.14
C MET A 20 11.40 -12.15 -0.68
N THR A 21 12.32 -11.20 -0.86
CA THR A 21 12.03 -10.01 -1.65
C THR A 21 11.98 -10.35 -3.14
N TYR A 22 11.16 -9.64 -3.92
CA TYR A 22 11.09 -9.84 -5.36
C TYR A 22 12.45 -9.70 -6.05
N LYS A 23 13.34 -8.82 -5.56
CA LYS A 23 14.68 -8.62 -6.13
C LYS A 23 15.58 -9.84 -5.96
N GLU A 24 15.49 -10.52 -4.83
CA GLU A 24 16.20 -11.78 -4.58
C GLU A 24 15.63 -12.91 -5.45
N MET A 25 14.29 -12.98 -5.56
CA MET A 25 13.61 -13.94 -6.42
C MET A 25 13.97 -13.76 -7.90
N GLU A 26 14.06 -12.51 -8.39
CA GLU A 26 14.46 -12.21 -9.77
C GLU A 26 15.85 -12.81 -10.09
N THR A 27 16.78 -12.69 -9.14
CA THR A 27 18.16 -13.20 -9.27
C THR A 27 18.19 -14.73 -9.32
N THR A 28 17.39 -15.38 -8.48
CA THR A 28 17.34 -16.85 -8.36
C THR A 28 16.59 -17.51 -9.51
N VAL A 29 15.43 -16.95 -9.89
CA VAL A 29 14.50 -17.54 -10.87
C VAL A 29 14.85 -17.13 -12.30
N GLY A 30 15.49 -15.97 -12.49
CA GLY A 30 15.76 -15.38 -13.80
C GLY A 30 14.51 -14.82 -14.48
N LEU A 31 13.47 -14.50 -13.70
CA LEU A 31 12.25 -13.83 -14.16
C LEU A 31 12.20 -12.42 -13.59
N THR A 32 11.46 -11.52 -14.23
CA THR A 32 11.15 -10.21 -13.66
C THR A 32 10.11 -10.34 -12.55
N SER A 33 10.06 -9.36 -11.65
CA SER A 33 9.05 -9.23 -10.60
C SER A 33 7.62 -9.28 -11.13
N VAL A 34 7.36 -8.70 -12.31
CA VAL A 34 6.06 -8.78 -13.00
C VAL A 34 5.75 -10.22 -13.42
N ALA A 35 6.72 -10.94 -13.97
CA ALA A 35 6.54 -12.34 -14.35
C ALA A 35 6.31 -13.25 -13.13
N ILE A 36 7.00 -13.00 -12.01
CA ILE A 36 6.78 -13.68 -10.74
C ILE A 36 5.36 -13.41 -10.23
N LEU A 37 4.90 -12.15 -10.29
CA LEU A 37 3.54 -11.76 -9.92
C LEU A 37 2.48 -12.49 -10.76
N ASN A 38 2.71 -12.65 -12.06
CA ASN A 38 1.81 -13.39 -12.94
C ASN A 38 1.70 -14.87 -12.56
N VAL A 39 2.79 -15.49 -12.09
CA VAL A 39 2.75 -16.87 -11.56
C VAL A 39 1.90 -16.91 -10.28
N ILE A 40 2.11 -15.98 -9.35
CA ILE A 40 1.33 -15.88 -8.10
C ILE A 40 -0.17 -15.72 -8.40
N TYR A 41 -0.53 -14.85 -9.35
CA TYR A 41 -1.92 -14.66 -9.79
C TYR A 41 -2.51 -15.92 -10.43
N LYS A 42 -1.77 -16.57 -11.34
CA LYS A 42 -2.21 -17.80 -12.02
C LYS A 42 -2.55 -18.90 -11.00
N HIS A 43 -1.79 -18.99 -9.91
CA HIS A 43 -1.98 -19.98 -8.84
C HIS A 43 -2.88 -19.50 -7.70
N LYS A 44 -3.54 -18.35 -7.84
CA LYS A 44 -4.48 -17.78 -6.85
C LYS A 44 -3.91 -17.69 -5.43
N VAL A 45 -2.60 -17.45 -5.31
CA VAL A 45 -1.92 -17.30 -4.02
C VAL A 45 -2.26 -15.92 -3.44
N PRO A 46 -2.64 -15.82 -2.15
CA PRO A 46 -2.96 -14.53 -1.54
C PRO A 46 -1.73 -13.62 -1.53
N ILE A 47 -1.94 -12.35 -1.88
CA ILE A 47 -0.85 -11.38 -1.93
C ILE A 47 -0.50 -10.94 -0.50
N ASN A 48 0.74 -11.16 -0.09
CA ASN A 48 1.31 -10.80 1.22
C ASN A 48 1.36 -9.27 1.47
N ARG A 49 1.10 -8.46 0.44
CA ARG A 49 1.03 -7.01 0.54
C ARG A 49 -0.33 -6.62 1.11
N LYS A 50 -0.37 -5.99 2.29
CA LYS A 50 -1.63 -5.43 2.84
C LYS A 50 -2.27 -4.49 1.80
N GLN A 51 -3.57 -4.61 1.59
CA GLN A 51 -4.34 -3.66 0.78
C GLN A 51 -4.01 -2.23 1.27
N TYR A 52 -3.67 -1.31 0.35
CA TYR A 52 -3.23 0.08 0.64
C TYR A 52 -1.82 0.28 1.21
N SER A 53 -0.97 -0.75 1.28
CA SER A 53 0.45 -0.59 1.61
C SER A 53 1.23 0.00 0.44
N GLY A 54 0.92 1.24 0.03
CA GLY A 54 1.60 1.96 -1.04
C GLY A 54 3.12 2.10 -0.82
N ARG A 55 3.74 3.13 -1.38
CA ARG A 55 5.15 3.41 -1.04
C ARG A 55 5.24 3.61 0.48
N PRO A 56 6.22 3.00 1.18
CA PRO A 56 6.44 3.27 2.59
C PRO A 56 6.53 4.78 2.82
N ARG A 57 5.75 5.31 3.78
CA ARG A 57 5.74 6.75 4.04
C ARG A 57 7.11 7.15 4.56
N LYS A 58 7.69 8.21 3.98
CA LYS A 58 8.96 8.78 4.46
C LYS A 58 8.83 9.39 5.86
N ASN A 59 7.65 9.98 6.15
CA ASN A 59 7.38 10.71 7.38
C ASN A 59 6.35 9.97 8.22
N LYS A 60 6.55 9.98 9.54
CA LYS A 60 5.55 9.53 10.52
C LYS A 60 4.48 10.61 10.64
N VAL A 61 3.25 10.29 10.24
CA VAL A 61 2.09 11.20 10.34
C VAL A 61 1.24 10.84 11.54
N ASN A 62 0.65 11.85 12.19
CA ASN A 62 -0.32 11.63 13.26
C ASN A 62 -1.70 11.30 12.65
N GLU A 63 -2.02 10.02 12.52
CA GLU A 63 -3.33 9.56 12.00
C GLU A 63 -4.50 9.83 12.96
N HIS A 64 -4.23 10.36 14.16
CA HIS A 64 -5.24 10.67 15.16
C HIS A 64 -5.48 12.17 15.30
N PHE A 65 -4.83 12.98 14.47
CA PHE A 65 -4.92 14.44 14.54
C PHE A 65 -6.37 14.93 14.47
N PHE A 66 -7.21 14.38 13.58
CA PHE A 66 -8.62 14.76 13.47
C PHE A 66 -9.60 13.82 14.22
N LYS A 67 -9.12 12.96 15.13
CA LYS A 67 -10.02 12.07 15.89
C LYS A 67 -10.76 12.78 17.03
N VAL A 68 -10.15 13.79 17.62
CA VAL A 68 -10.76 14.67 18.62
C VAL A 68 -10.89 16.04 17.97
N TRP A 69 -12.01 16.73 18.18
CA TRP A 69 -12.26 18.01 17.53
C TRP A 69 -11.93 19.17 18.48
N SER A 70 -10.74 19.77 18.35
CA SER A 70 -10.35 20.96 19.12
C SER A 70 -10.62 22.26 18.35
N HIS A 71 -10.64 23.39 19.06
CA HIS A 71 -10.84 24.71 18.46
C HIS A 71 -9.77 25.04 17.41
N GLU A 72 -8.50 24.70 17.69
CA GLU A 72 -7.39 24.89 16.75
C GLU A 72 -7.54 24.05 15.48
N MET A 73 -8.13 22.85 15.58
CA MET A 73 -8.36 21.97 14.42
C MET A 73 -9.48 22.47 13.51
N ALA A 74 -10.51 23.09 14.08
CA ALA A 74 -11.54 23.78 13.30
C ALA A 74 -10.94 24.94 12.50
N TRP A 75 -9.97 25.65 13.07
CA TRP A 75 -9.25 26.72 12.41
C TRP A 75 -8.38 26.21 11.25
N VAL A 76 -7.68 25.09 11.43
CA VAL A 76 -6.91 24.42 10.37
C VAL A 76 -7.82 23.96 9.22
N LEU A 77 -9.01 23.42 9.52
CA LEU A 77 -9.99 23.09 8.49
C LEU A 77 -10.47 24.35 7.76
N GLY A 78 -10.75 25.43 8.49
CA GLY A 78 -11.13 26.72 7.93
C GLY A 78 -10.10 27.20 6.89
N MET A 79 -8.82 27.22 7.26
CA MET A 79 -7.72 27.57 6.36
C MET A 79 -7.67 26.70 5.10
N LEU A 80 -7.83 25.38 5.23
CA LEU A 80 -7.83 24.47 4.09
C LEU A 80 -9.01 24.72 3.13
N VAL A 81 -10.19 25.06 3.66
CA VAL A 81 -11.39 25.35 2.85
C VAL A 81 -11.31 26.73 2.19
N THR A 82 -10.81 27.74 2.90
CA THR A 82 -10.77 29.13 2.41
C THR A 82 -9.62 29.40 1.45
N ASP A 83 -8.43 28.83 1.69
CA ASP A 83 -7.25 29.05 0.85
C ASP A 83 -7.37 28.29 -0.48
N GLY A 84 -8.05 27.13 -0.50
CA GLY A 84 -8.46 26.42 -1.72
C GLY A 84 -7.33 25.96 -2.65
N HIS A 85 -6.07 26.29 -2.34
CA HIS A 85 -4.92 26.03 -3.20
C HIS A 85 -4.09 24.85 -2.65
N VAL A 86 -4.52 23.65 -3.02
CA VAL A 86 -3.69 22.46 -2.89
C VAL A 86 -2.81 22.35 -4.14
N HIS A 87 -1.49 22.37 -3.95
CA HIS A 87 -0.53 22.16 -5.03
C HIS A 87 -0.90 20.90 -5.84
N LYS A 88 -0.86 20.97 -7.18
CA LYS A 88 -1.33 19.91 -8.08
C LYS A 88 -0.67 18.52 -7.87
N ASN A 89 0.37 18.46 -7.05
CA ASN A 89 1.08 17.23 -6.69
C ASN A 89 1.62 17.36 -5.25
N PRO A 90 1.14 16.60 -4.25
CA PRO A 90 0.15 15.52 -4.29
C PRO A 90 -1.27 15.99 -3.92
N THR A 91 -2.27 15.40 -4.60
CA THR A 91 -3.70 15.56 -4.29
C THR A 91 -4.00 15.25 -2.83
N VAL A 92 -4.55 16.21 -2.09
CA VAL A 92 -5.10 15.99 -0.75
C VAL A 92 -6.55 15.56 -0.91
N LEU A 93 -6.86 14.30 -0.61
CA LEU A 93 -8.22 13.77 -0.55
C LEU A 93 -8.67 13.71 0.91
N ILE A 94 -9.63 14.56 1.28
CA ILE A 94 -10.33 14.48 2.56
C ILE A 94 -11.54 13.57 2.36
N SER A 95 -11.42 12.31 2.77
CA SER A 95 -12.54 11.37 2.79
C SER A 95 -13.17 11.38 4.17
N LEU A 96 -14.35 11.99 4.28
CA LEU A 96 -15.15 11.93 5.51
C LEU A 96 -15.78 10.53 5.60
N LYS A 97 -15.28 9.72 6.53
CA LYS A 97 -15.91 8.45 6.88
C LYS A 97 -16.95 8.72 7.97
N LYS A 98 -18.22 8.40 7.69
CA LYS A 98 -19.29 8.44 8.70
C LYS A 98 -18.89 7.54 9.87
N MET A 99 -18.65 8.12 11.05
CA MET A 99 -18.50 7.34 12.28
C MET A 99 -19.88 6.73 12.61
N LYS A 100 -19.90 5.43 12.90
CA LYS A 100 -21.10 4.79 13.46
C LYS A 100 -21.36 5.47 14.81
N GLU A 101 -22.60 5.90 15.02
CA GLU A 101 -23.06 6.46 16.29
C GLU A 101 -22.68 5.51 17.43
N TYR A 102 -21.91 5.99 18.40
CA TYR A 102 -21.81 5.33 19.69
C TYR A 102 -23.00 5.81 20.52
N CYS A 103 -24.01 4.96 20.67
CA CYS A 103 -25.05 5.16 21.68
C CYS A 103 -24.39 5.12 23.06
N ILE A 104 -24.57 6.19 23.83
CA ILE A 104 -24.37 6.23 25.28
C ILE A 104 -25.68 5.81 25.94
#